data_AF-A0A962JKV1-F1
#
_entry.id   AF-A0A962JKV1-F1
#
_cell.length_a   1.000
_cell.length_b   1.000
_cell.length_c   1.000
_cell.angle_alpha   90.00
_cell.angle_beta   90.00
_cell.angle_gamma   90.00
#
_symmetry.space_group_name_H-M   'P 1'
#
loop_
_entity.id
_entity.type
_entity.pdbx_description
1 polymer ?
#
loop_
_entity_poly.entity_id
_entity_poly.type
_entity_poly.pdbx_seq_one_letter_code
_entity_poly.pdbx_strand_id
1 'polypeptide(L)'
;MSVRIRNNKLTQSSKEWMREHLEDVYVQRAQKDGYRSRAAYKLLEIQQKDKLFKVGMTVVDLGSAPGSWSQIAAKLVGHNGMVLASDILEMDALPNVHFVQGDFREEEVFNKLLATLDGRAVDLVISDMAPNIGGNGSDQPRAMYLCDLALDFAQRVLKPNG
;
A
#
# COMPACT_ATOMS: atom_id res chain seq x y z
N MET A 1 27.24 3.75 12.43
CA MET A 1 27.54 2.45 13.06
C MET A 1 26.94 1.37 12.16
N SER A 2 27.75 0.47 11.62
CA SER A 2 27.29 -0.56 10.68
C SER A 2 26.55 -1.68 11.43
N VAL A 3 25.31 -1.96 11.02
CA VAL A 3 24.50 -3.06 11.56
C VAL A 3 25.13 -4.38 11.12
N ARG A 4 25.61 -5.19 12.07
CA ARG A 4 26.14 -6.53 11.80
C ARG A 4 25.01 -7.54 11.70
N ILE A 5 24.64 -7.93 10.47
CA ILE A 5 23.73 -9.06 10.22
C ILE A 5 24.44 -10.37 10.58
N ARG A 6 24.05 -11.02 11.68
CA ARG A 6 24.57 -12.33 12.12
C ARG A 6 23.62 -13.47 11.75
N ASN A 7 23.35 -13.67 10.46
CA ASN A 7 22.60 -14.85 10.02
C ASN A 7 23.38 -15.62 8.96
N ASN A 8 23.93 -16.78 9.35
CA ASN A 8 24.82 -17.59 8.52
C ASN A 8 24.11 -18.40 7.42
N LYS A 9 22.77 -18.37 7.37
CA LYS A 9 21.97 -19.06 6.35
C LYS A 9 21.69 -18.22 5.10
N LEU A 10 22.02 -16.94 5.10
CA LEU A 10 21.78 -16.05 3.96
C LEU A 10 22.91 -16.14 2.93
N THR A 11 22.56 -16.15 1.65
CA THR A 11 23.52 -16.07 0.54
C THR A 11 24.24 -14.70 0.55
N GLN A 12 25.39 -14.58 -0.10
CA GLN A 12 26.12 -13.30 -0.15
C GLN A 12 25.27 -12.19 -0.79
N SER A 13 24.58 -12.47 -1.90
CA SER A 13 23.65 -11.53 -2.53
C SER A 13 22.50 -11.12 -1.60
N SER A 14 21.97 -12.05 -0.79
CA SER A 14 20.97 -11.73 0.23
C SER A 14 21.53 -10.83 1.35
N LYS A 15 22.82 -10.99 1.71
CA LYS A 15 23.49 -10.15 2.72
C LYS A 15 23.82 -8.76 2.19
N GLU A 16 24.25 -8.65 0.93
CA GLU A 16 24.44 -7.37 0.22
C GLU A 16 23.10 -6.62 0.11
N TRP A 17 22.03 -7.28 -0.36
CA TRP A 17 20.69 -6.70 -0.47
C TRP A 17 20.17 -6.21 0.88
N MET A 18 20.34 -6.99 1.97
CA MET A 18 19.95 -6.53 3.32
C MET A 18 20.81 -5.36 3.81
N ARG A 19 22.11 -5.29 3.45
CA ARG A 19 22.95 -4.13 3.78
C ARG A 19 22.48 -2.88 3.05
N GLU A 20 22.25 -2.96 1.75
CA GLU A 20 21.73 -1.84 0.96
C GLU A 20 20.37 -1.37 1.51
N HIS A 21 19.51 -2.31 1.93
CA HIS A 21 18.22 -1.98 2.51
C HIS A 21 18.32 -1.30 3.89
N LEU A 22 19.33 -1.65 4.70
CA LEU A 22 19.59 -1.02 6.01
C LEU A 22 20.33 0.33 5.89
N GLU A 23 21.12 0.50 4.84
CA GLU A 23 21.84 1.74 4.52
C GLU A 23 21.02 2.70 3.66
N ASP A 24 19.82 2.29 3.23
CA ASP A 24 18.89 3.12 2.50
C ASP A 24 18.45 4.33 3.33
N VAL A 25 18.90 5.51 2.90
CA VAL A 25 18.60 6.81 3.50
C VAL A 25 17.10 7.00 3.70
N TYR A 26 16.26 6.48 2.79
CA TYR A 26 14.82 6.62 2.90
C TYR A 26 14.21 5.71 3.95
N VAL A 27 14.79 4.54 4.22
CA VAL A 27 14.35 3.66 5.32
C VAL A 27 14.64 4.32 6.66
N GLN A 28 15.86 4.84 6.83
CA GLN A 28 16.26 5.56 8.05
C GLN A 28 15.41 6.83 8.25
N ARG A 29 15.18 7.57 7.17
CA ARG A 29 14.33 8.77 7.20
C ARG A 29 12.89 8.41 7.55
N ALA A 30 12.32 7.35 6.94
CA ALA A 30 10.96 6.90 7.24
C ALA A 30 10.81 6.55 8.74
N GLN A 31 11.77 5.84 9.32
CA GLN A 31 11.77 5.55 10.75
C GLN A 31 11.84 6.83 11.59
N LYS A 32 12.72 7.78 11.24
CA LYS A 32 12.84 9.07 11.92
C LYS A 32 11.56 9.90 11.84
N ASP A 33 10.89 9.86 10.69
CA ASP A 33 9.65 10.61 10.41
C ASP A 33 8.39 9.85 10.91
N GLY A 34 8.55 8.64 11.48
CA GLY A 34 7.47 7.84 12.06
C GLY A 34 6.59 7.11 11.03
N TYR A 35 7.10 6.91 9.81
CA TYR A 35 6.45 6.15 8.76
C TYR A 35 6.83 4.67 8.81
N ARG A 36 5.89 3.79 8.45
CA ARG A 36 6.09 2.34 8.49
C ARG A 36 7.04 1.79 7.41
N SER A 37 7.32 2.57 6.37
CA SER A 37 8.21 2.20 5.26
C SER A 37 8.61 3.42 4.44
N ARG A 38 9.64 3.27 3.59
CA ARG A 38 10.04 4.30 2.63
C ARG A 38 9.01 4.58 1.53
N ALA A 39 8.04 3.68 1.31
CA ALA A 39 6.99 3.90 0.31
C ALA A 39 6.11 5.11 0.64
N ALA A 40 6.08 5.55 1.90
CA ALA A 40 5.44 6.79 2.35
C ALA A 40 5.78 7.99 1.47
N TYR A 41 7.05 8.14 1.07
CA TYR A 41 7.49 9.30 0.28
C TYR A 41 6.88 9.35 -1.11
N LYS A 42 6.54 8.20 -1.71
CA LYS A 42 5.84 8.14 -3.01
C LYS A 42 4.48 8.85 -2.90
N LEU A 43 3.68 8.48 -1.90
CA LEU A 43 2.35 9.06 -1.72
C LEU A 43 2.41 10.53 -1.32
N LEU A 44 3.38 10.91 -0.48
CA LEU A 44 3.60 12.32 -0.12
C LEU A 44 3.93 13.17 -1.34
N GLU A 45 4.78 12.68 -2.25
CA GLU A 45 5.12 13.37 -3.49
C GLU A 45 3.91 13.49 -4.43
N ILE A 46 3.16 12.40 -4.63
CA ILE A 46 1.90 12.42 -5.40
C ILE A 46 0.93 13.44 -4.80
N GLN A 47 0.71 13.40 -3.49
CA GLN A 47 -0.21 14.33 -2.83
C GLN A 47 0.27 15.78 -2.91
N GLN A 48 1.58 16.04 -2.82
CA GLN A 48 2.13 17.38 -2.96
C GLN A 48 1.85 17.96 -4.35
N LYS A 49 1.95 17.14 -5.40
CA LYS A 49 1.76 17.54 -6.78
C LYS A 49 0.28 17.65 -7.17
N ASP A 50 -0.49 16.60 -6.90
CA ASP A 50 -1.82 16.41 -7.48
C ASP A 50 -2.95 16.74 -6.50
N LYS A 51 -2.66 16.84 -5.19
CA LYS A 51 -3.62 17.22 -4.13
C LYS A 51 -4.92 16.40 -4.16
N LEU A 52 -4.79 15.09 -4.35
CA LEU A 52 -5.89 14.13 -4.51
C LEU A 52 -6.76 14.02 -3.25
N PHE A 53 -6.17 14.08 -2.05
CA PHE A 53 -6.90 13.85 -0.81
C PHE A 53 -7.61 15.10 -0.28
N LYS A 54 -8.83 14.91 0.26
CA LYS A 54 -9.62 15.89 0.99
C LYS A 54 -10.16 15.28 2.28
N VAL A 55 -10.41 16.13 3.27
CA VAL A 55 -11.03 15.73 4.55
C VAL A 55 -12.42 15.15 4.29
N GLY A 56 -12.74 14.04 4.97
CA GLY A 56 -14.03 13.34 4.87
C GLY A 56 -14.14 12.33 3.73
N MET A 57 -13.08 12.13 2.93
CA MET A 57 -13.11 11.14 1.84
C MET A 57 -13.13 9.70 2.35
N THR A 58 -13.79 8.84 1.57
CA THR A 58 -13.65 7.39 1.62
C THR A 58 -12.59 6.95 0.61
N VAL A 59 -11.48 6.41 1.09
CA VAL A 59 -10.34 6.01 0.26
C VAL A 59 -10.12 4.51 0.36
N VAL A 60 -9.86 3.85 -0.77
CA VAL A 60 -9.40 2.46 -0.80
C VAL A 60 -7.91 2.39 -1.12
N ASP A 61 -7.13 1.66 -0.32
CA ASP A 61 -5.68 1.45 -0.47
C ASP A 61 -5.37 -0.02 -0.78
N LEU A 62 -4.98 -0.31 -2.03
CA LEU A 62 -4.72 -1.67 -2.52
C LEU A 62 -3.20 -1.98 -2.54
N GLY A 63 -2.80 -3.08 -1.91
CA GLY A 63 -1.38 -3.40 -1.69
C GLY A 63 -0.80 -2.60 -0.52
N SER A 64 -1.55 -2.52 0.57
CA SER A 64 -1.30 -1.56 1.64
C SER A 64 -0.16 -1.93 2.59
N ALA A 65 0.21 -3.20 2.74
CA ALA A 65 1.17 -3.63 3.77
C ALA A 65 2.57 -3.05 3.49
N PRO A 66 3.28 -2.51 4.51
CA PRO A 66 3.00 -2.55 5.96
C PRO A 66 2.11 -1.41 6.50
N GLY A 67 1.49 -0.62 5.63
CA GLY A 67 0.46 0.37 5.97
C GLY A 67 0.93 1.82 5.87
N SER A 68 2.01 2.11 5.13
CA SER A 68 2.55 3.49 5.07
C SER A 68 1.64 4.45 4.31
N TRP A 69 1.04 3.99 3.22
CA TRP A 69 0.09 4.80 2.45
C TRP A 69 -1.21 4.97 3.24
N SER A 70 -1.77 3.90 3.77
CA SER A 70 -2.89 3.92 4.72
C SER A 70 -2.67 4.88 5.90
N GLN A 71 -1.49 4.90 6.50
CA GLN A 71 -1.15 5.81 7.61
C GLN A 71 -1.23 7.28 7.20
N ILE A 72 -0.80 7.61 5.99
CA ILE A 72 -0.88 8.98 5.44
C ILE A 72 -2.32 9.30 5.05
N ALA A 73 -2.98 8.41 4.33
CA ALA A 73 -4.37 8.56 3.89
C ALA A 73 -5.29 8.84 5.08
N ALA A 74 -5.19 8.07 6.16
CA ALA A 74 -6.01 8.24 7.37
C ALA A 74 -5.82 9.63 8.01
N LYS A 75 -4.59 10.17 8.00
CA LYS A 75 -4.30 11.53 8.47
C LYS A 75 -4.92 12.59 7.56
N LEU A 76 -4.86 12.41 6.23
CA LEU A 76 -5.34 13.37 5.24
C LEU A 76 -6.87 13.44 5.18
N VAL A 77 -7.55 12.29 5.27
CA VAL A 77 -9.02 12.24 5.27
C VAL A 77 -9.62 12.64 6.61
N GLY A 78 -8.85 12.53 7.70
CA GLY A 78 -9.25 12.95 9.04
C GLY A 78 -10.34 12.05 9.66
N HIS A 79 -10.88 12.48 10.79
CA HIS A 79 -11.76 11.66 11.63
C HIS A 79 -13.13 11.35 11.01
N ASN A 80 -13.59 12.17 10.06
CA ASN A 80 -14.85 11.97 9.34
C ASN A 80 -14.66 11.15 8.05
N GLY A 81 -13.41 10.91 7.64
CA GLY A 81 -13.09 10.08 6.49
C GLY A 81 -12.93 8.62 6.88
N MET A 82 -12.80 7.78 5.86
CA MET A 82 -12.59 6.35 6.02
C MET A 82 -11.46 5.91 5.09
N VAL A 83 -10.57 5.06 5.59
CA VAL A 83 -9.65 4.30 4.75
C VAL A 83 -10.00 2.82 4.84
N LEU A 84 -10.19 2.18 3.70
CA LEU A 84 -10.31 0.73 3.56
C LEU A 84 -9.05 0.22 2.86
N ALA A 85 -8.25 -0.58 3.55
CA ALA A 85 -6.98 -1.09 3.07
C ALA A 85 -7.08 -2.60 2.78
N SER A 86 -6.38 -3.06 1.76
CA SER A 86 -6.29 -4.48 1.39
C SER A 86 -4.87 -4.89 1.07
N ASP A 87 -4.45 -6.04 1.58
CA ASP A 87 -3.18 -6.67 1.22
C ASP A 87 -3.22 -8.18 1.48
N ILE A 88 -2.39 -8.94 0.78
CA ILE A 88 -2.19 -10.37 1.04
C ILE A 88 -1.43 -10.61 2.35
N LEU A 89 -0.57 -9.67 2.73
CA LEU A 89 0.22 -9.71 3.96
C LEU A 89 -0.51 -8.99 5.11
N GLU A 90 -0.29 -9.46 6.33
CA GLU A 90 -0.77 -8.77 7.53
C GLU A 90 -0.07 -7.43 7.74
N MET A 91 -0.77 -6.51 8.40
CA MET A 91 -0.16 -5.29 8.92
C MET A 91 -0.78 -4.91 10.27
N ASP A 92 0.00 -4.23 11.12
CA ASP A 92 -0.50 -3.73 12.39
C ASP A 92 -1.68 -2.78 12.19
N ALA A 93 -2.67 -2.82 13.08
CA ALA A 93 -3.82 -1.93 13.00
C ALA A 93 -3.41 -0.44 12.99
N LEU A 94 -4.18 0.36 12.27
CA LEU A 94 -4.03 1.82 12.20
C LEU A 94 -5.36 2.48 12.61
N PRO A 95 -5.32 3.60 13.35
CA PRO A 95 -6.53 4.36 13.63
C PRO A 95 -7.22 4.81 12.33
N ASN A 96 -8.55 4.69 12.29
CA ASN A 96 -9.39 5.06 11.14
C ASN A 96 -9.07 4.32 9.83
N VAL A 97 -8.45 3.14 9.94
CA VAL A 97 -8.22 2.23 8.80
C VAL A 97 -8.93 0.91 9.07
N HIS A 98 -9.83 0.52 8.17
CA HIS A 98 -10.35 -0.83 8.09
C HIS A 98 -9.41 -1.66 7.21
N PHE A 99 -9.06 -2.87 7.63
CA PHE A 99 -8.16 -3.73 6.88
C PHE A 99 -8.82 -5.05 6.53
N VAL A 100 -8.73 -5.43 5.25
CA VAL A 100 -9.11 -6.75 4.73
C VAL A 100 -7.85 -7.44 4.26
N GLN A 101 -7.47 -8.51 4.96
CA GLN A 101 -6.38 -9.35 4.52
C GLN A 101 -6.87 -10.37 3.49
N GLY A 102 -6.13 -10.51 2.40
CA GLY A 102 -6.32 -11.56 1.42
C GLY A 102 -5.70 -11.22 0.07
N ASP A 103 -5.62 -12.24 -0.78
CA ASP A 103 -5.15 -12.06 -2.15
C ASP A 103 -6.21 -11.34 -2.98
N PHE A 104 -5.91 -10.12 -3.43
CA PHE A 104 -6.83 -9.29 -4.19
C PHE A 104 -7.24 -9.90 -5.55
N ARG A 105 -6.53 -10.92 -6.01
CA ARG A 105 -6.90 -11.70 -7.21
C ARG A 105 -8.12 -12.60 -6.97
N GLU A 106 -8.45 -12.88 -5.72
CA GLU A 106 -9.55 -13.74 -5.33
C GLU A 106 -10.85 -12.95 -5.17
N GLU A 107 -11.92 -13.45 -5.78
CA GLU A 107 -13.25 -12.81 -5.77
C GLU A 107 -13.80 -12.65 -4.33
N GLU A 108 -13.42 -13.54 -3.41
CA GLU A 108 -13.79 -13.45 -2.01
C GLU A 108 -13.29 -12.15 -1.35
N VAL A 109 -12.06 -11.72 -1.66
CA VAL A 109 -11.46 -10.50 -1.11
C VAL A 109 -12.16 -9.28 -1.69
N PHE A 110 -12.44 -9.29 -2.99
CA PHE A 110 -13.22 -8.27 -3.66
C PHE A 110 -14.61 -8.10 -2.99
N ASN A 111 -15.33 -9.20 -2.76
CA ASN A 111 -16.65 -9.17 -2.12
C ASN A 111 -16.59 -8.68 -0.66
N LYS A 112 -15.55 -9.07 0.09
CA LYS A 112 -15.31 -8.57 1.45
C LYS A 112 -15.08 -7.06 1.48
N LEU A 113 -14.34 -6.52 0.51
CA LEU A 113 -14.13 -5.07 0.40
C LEU A 113 -15.44 -4.35 0.11
N LEU A 114 -16.25 -4.83 -0.85
CA LEU A 114 -17.56 -4.25 -1.15
C LEU A 114 -18.51 -4.29 0.06
N ALA A 115 -18.55 -5.41 0.77
CA ALA A 115 -19.35 -5.54 1.98
C ALA A 115 -18.88 -4.56 3.09
N THR A 116 -17.57 -4.34 3.22
CA THR A 116 -17.01 -3.39 4.20
C THR A 116 -17.29 -1.93 3.84
N LEU A 117 -17.34 -1.62 2.54
CA LEU A 117 -17.76 -0.31 2.06
C LEU A 117 -19.23 -0.03 2.41
N ASP A 118 -20.08 -1.06 2.51
CA ASP A 118 -21.48 -0.94 2.93
C ASP A 118 -22.25 0.15 2.15
N GLY A 119 -22.05 0.17 0.82
CA GLY A 119 -22.66 1.14 -0.07
C GLY A 119 -22.12 2.58 0.02
N ARG A 120 -21.09 2.85 0.83
CA ARG A 120 -20.41 4.16 0.83
C ARG A 120 -19.80 4.43 -0.54
N ALA A 121 -20.01 5.65 -1.05
CA ALA A 121 -19.35 6.12 -2.25
C ALA A 121 -17.84 6.27 -2.01
N VAL A 122 -17.02 5.66 -2.87
CA VAL A 122 -15.56 5.79 -2.81
C VAL A 122 -15.14 7.05 -3.58
N ASP A 123 -14.29 7.85 -2.95
CA ASP A 123 -13.78 9.11 -3.49
C ASP A 123 -12.44 8.96 -4.21
N LEU A 124 -11.64 7.97 -3.82
CA LEU A 124 -10.32 7.72 -4.36
C LEU A 124 -9.91 6.26 -4.14
N VAL A 125 -9.33 5.65 -5.17
CA VAL A 125 -8.62 4.37 -5.08
C VAL A 125 -7.15 4.62 -5.34
N ILE A 126 -6.28 4.18 -4.43
CA ILE A 126 -4.83 4.19 -4.58
C ILE A 126 -4.31 2.75 -4.59
N SER A 127 -3.21 2.51 -5.30
CA SER A 127 -2.57 1.20 -5.30
C SER A 127 -1.05 1.30 -5.38
N ASP A 128 -0.36 0.53 -4.54
CA ASP A 128 1.09 0.22 -4.65
C ASP A 128 1.29 -1.30 -4.77
N MET A 129 0.29 -2.02 -5.31
CA MET A 129 0.37 -3.46 -5.55
C MET A 129 1.51 -3.78 -6.52
N ALA A 130 2.33 -4.76 -6.15
CA ALA A 130 3.37 -5.29 -7.00
C ALA A 130 3.44 -6.82 -6.86
N PRO A 131 3.73 -7.56 -7.94
CA PRO A 131 3.96 -8.99 -7.83
C PRO A 131 5.34 -9.26 -7.20
N ASN A 132 5.55 -10.49 -6.75
CA ASN A 132 6.90 -10.97 -6.45
C ASN A 132 7.74 -10.96 -7.74
N ILE A 133 8.72 -10.06 -7.79
CA ILE A 133 9.60 -9.88 -8.94
C ILE A 133 10.63 -11.01 -8.98
N GLY A 134 10.60 -11.80 -10.04
CA GLY A 134 11.52 -12.92 -10.25
C GLY A 134 12.74 -12.59 -11.12
N GLY A 135 12.79 -11.39 -11.71
CA GLY A 135 13.83 -10.97 -12.66
C GLY A 135 13.68 -11.61 -14.04
N ASN A 136 12.46 -11.95 -14.46
CA ASN A 136 12.19 -12.62 -15.73
C ASN A 136 11.04 -11.97 -16.50
N GLY A 137 10.86 -12.36 -17.77
CA GLY A 137 9.87 -11.75 -18.66
C GLY A 137 8.41 -11.84 -18.20
N SER A 138 8.08 -12.68 -17.20
CA SER A 138 6.73 -12.76 -16.65
C SER A 138 6.41 -11.69 -15.61
N ASP A 139 7.40 -10.94 -15.13
CA ASP A 139 7.18 -9.90 -14.11
C ASP A 139 6.31 -8.75 -14.64
N GLN A 140 6.53 -8.32 -15.88
CA GLN A 140 5.74 -7.25 -16.50
C GLN A 140 4.27 -7.66 -16.71
N PRO A 141 3.94 -8.81 -17.33
CA PRO A 141 2.55 -9.28 -17.41
C PRO A 141 1.85 -9.41 -16.05
N ARG A 142 2.56 -9.86 -15.01
CA ARG A 142 2.00 -9.96 -13.65
C ARG A 142 1.71 -8.60 -13.03
N ALA A 143 2.58 -7.62 -13.24
CA ALA A 143 2.35 -6.25 -12.78
C ALA A 143 1.16 -5.62 -13.51
N MET A 144 1.09 -5.78 -14.83
CA MET A 144 -0.04 -5.31 -15.64
C MET A 144 -1.37 -5.90 -15.16
N TYR A 145 -1.40 -7.20 -14.86
CA TYR A 145 -2.60 -7.84 -14.34
C TYR A 145 -3.09 -7.22 -13.03
N LEU A 146 -2.19 -6.87 -12.11
CA LEU A 146 -2.57 -6.18 -10.87
C LEU A 146 -3.12 -4.77 -11.13
N CYS A 147 -2.57 -4.05 -12.11
CA CYS A 147 -3.12 -2.77 -12.55
C CYS A 147 -4.53 -2.92 -13.13
N ASP A 148 -4.77 -3.95 -13.95
CA ASP A 148 -6.09 -4.22 -14.53
C ASP A 148 -7.12 -4.54 -13.43
N LEU A 149 -6.74 -5.31 -12.41
CA LEU A 149 -7.61 -5.58 -11.26
C LEU A 149 -7.92 -4.32 -10.46
N ALA A 150 -6.92 -3.46 -10.21
CA ALA A 150 -7.13 -2.19 -9.52
C ALA A 150 -8.06 -1.27 -10.32
N LEU A 151 -7.93 -1.24 -11.64
CA LEU A 151 -8.78 -0.46 -12.54
C LEU A 151 -10.22 -0.99 -12.56
N ASP A 152 -10.43 -2.29 -12.70
CA ASP A 152 -11.76 -2.91 -12.66
C ASP A 152 -12.46 -2.64 -11.32
N PHE A 153 -11.74 -2.76 -10.21
CA PHE A 153 -12.27 -2.40 -8.89
C PHE A 153 -12.66 -0.92 -8.84
N ALA A 154 -11.77 -0.01 -9.25
CA ALA A 154 -12.02 1.42 -9.25
C ALA A 154 -13.26 1.79 -10.08
N GLN A 155 -13.44 1.19 -11.25
CA GLN A 155 -14.61 1.41 -12.12
C GLN A 155 -15.93 1.02 -11.46
N ARG A 156 -15.92 0.04 -10.55
CA ARG A 156 -17.12 -0.45 -9.86
C ARG A 156 -17.48 0.37 -8.62
N VAL A 157 -16.49 0.96 -7.94
CA VAL A 157 -16.70 1.58 -6.62
C VAL A 157 -16.57 3.11 -6.61
N LEU A 158 -15.82 3.69 -7.56
CA LEU A 158 -15.64 5.13 -7.60
C LEU A 158 -16.94 5.82 -7.98
N LYS A 159 -17.25 6.89 -7.25
CA LYS A 159 -18.32 7.80 -7.61
C LYS A 159 -17.96 8.60 -8.87
N PRO A 160 -18.93 9.24 -9.54
CA PRO A 160 -18.63 10.16 -10.64
C PRO A 160 -17.65 11.26 -10.22
N ASN A 161 -16.58 11.45 -11.00
CA ASN A 161 -15.45 12.37 -10.72
C ASN A 161 -14.60 12.01 -9.49
N GLY A 162 -14.70 10.77 -9.00
CA GLY A 162 -13.69 10.16 -8.11
C GLY A 162 -12.50 9.61 -8.88
#